data_AF-A0A9J7A2P5-F1
#
_entry.id   AF-A0A9J7A2P5-F1
#
_cell.length_a   1.000
_cell.length_b   1.000
_cell.length_c   1.000
_cell.angle_alpha   90.00
_cell.angle_beta   90.00
_cell.angle_gamma   90.00
#
_symmetry.space_group_name_H-M   'P 1'
#
loop_
_entity.id
_entity.type
_entity.pdbx_description
1 polymer ?
#
loop_
_entity_poly.entity_id
_entity_poly.type
_entity_poly.pdbx_seq_one_letter_code
_entity_poly.pdbx_strand_id
1 'polypeptide(L)'
;MHLFSKLVIISGLLAIGSSASAGPRQMGTDFRTMQSNYSMLDFISQKCPDYVLPEVIGKPTVEKEMQTKIGIQSYIQFMIAINKSDLKKNAQDTIDTLFNNIEGCEDPKLDQAVERIASVHAQAYERFHAEQALVKPNAVPVPMRR
;
A
#
# COMPACT_ATOMS: atom_id res chain seq x y z
N MET A 1 16.73 -2.06 -55.91
CA MET A 1 15.31 -2.28 -56.26
C MET A 1 14.98 -3.71 -55.84
N HIS A 2 14.59 -3.91 -54.59
CA HIS A 2 13.20 -4.08 -54.12
C HIS A 2 12.47 -5.27 -54.74
N LEU A 3 12.15 -6.26 -53.90
CA LEU A 3 10.86 -6.98 -53.78
C LEU A 3 11.01 -8.01 -52.62
N PHE A 4 10.64 -7.67 -51.38
CA PHE A 4 9.34 -7.94 -50.73
C PHE A 4 9.08 -9.42 -50.38
N SER A 5 9.23 -9.77 -49.09
CA SER A 5 8.31 -10.59 -48.25
C SER A 5 9.07 -10.99 -46.98
N LYS A 6 8.91 -10.35 -45.81
CA LYS A 6 7.74 -10.36 -44.91
C LYS A 6 7.13 -11.76 -44.72
N LEU A 7 7.66 -12.53 -43.77
CA LEU A 7 6.84 -13.26 -42.81
C LEU A 7 7.68 -13.65 -41.59
N VAL A 8 7.67 -12.71 -40.66
CA VAL A 8 8.09 -12.84 -39.27
C VAL A 8 7.06 -13.75 -38.59
N ILE A 9 7.44 -14.99 -38.27
CA ILE A 9 6.67 -15.85 -37.37
C ILE A 9 7.04 -15.43 -35.93
N ILE A 10 6.44 -14.34 -35.48
CA ILE A 10 6.27 -14.05 -34.05
C ILE A 10 4.90 -14.63 -33.71
N SER A 11 4.89 -15.76 -33.00
CA SER A 11 3.66 -16.27 -32.39
C SER A 11 4.01 -17.08 -31.15
N GLY A 12 3.76 -16.45 -30.01
CA GLY A 12 3.05 -17.11 -28.93
C GLY A 12 3.88 -18.07 -28.07
N LEU A 13 4.78 -17.53 -27.26
CA LEU A 13 4.77 -17.93 -25.86
C LEU A 13 4.18 -16.77 -25.06
N LEU A 14 2.86 -16.86 -24.91
CA LEU A 14 2.12 -16.24 -23.82
C LEU A 14 2.87 -16.61 -22.54
N ALA A 15 3.62 -15.64 -22.02
CA ALA A 15 3.96 -15.61 -20.61
C ALA A 15 2.62 -15.50 -19.88
N ILE A 16 2.03 -16.66 -19.57
CA ILE A 16 1.04 -16.78 -18.52
C ILE A 16 1.82 -16.47 -17.26
N GLY A 17 1.90 -15.19 -16.92
CA GLY A 17 2.31 -14.74 -15.61
C GLY A 17 1.36 -15.43 -14.65
N SER A 18 1.87 -16.47 -13.99
CA SER A 18 1.17 -17.19 -12.95
C SER A 18 0.66 -16.15 -11.96
N SER A 19 -0.65 -15.90 -11.98
CA SER A 19 -1.34 -15.17 -10.94
C SER A 19 -1.18 -15.99 -9.66
N ALA A 20 -0.06 -15.82 -8.98
CA ALA A 20 0.04 -16.12 -7.56
C ALA A 20 -0.95 -15.14 -6.92
N SER A 21 -2.24 -15.51 -6.87
CA SER A 21 -3.24 -14.78 -6.11
C SER A 21 -2.71 -14.73 -4.69
N ALA A 22 -2.21 -13.58 -4.26
CA ALA A 22 -1.48 -13.56 -3.03
C ALA A 22 -2.52 -13.71 -1.92
N GLY A 23 -2.40 -14.80 -1.16
CA GLY A 23 -3.44 -15.16 -0.21
C GLY A 23 -3.70 -14.06 0.85
N PRO A 24 -4.70 -14.25 1.73
CA PRO A 24 -5.04 -13.34 2.83
C PRO A 24 -3.86 -12.76 3.63
N ARG A 25 -2.76 -13.52 3.72
CA ARG A 25 -1.51 -13.12 4.37
C ARG A 25 -0.81 -11.95 3.68
N GLN A 26 -0.78 -11.91 2.35
CA GLN A 26 -0.13 -10.84 1.61
C GLN A 26 -0.89 -9.51 1.76
N MET A 27 -2.22 -9.54 1.60
CA MET A 27 -3.08 -8.38 1.84
C MET A 27 -2.89 -7.80 3.26
N GLY A 28 -2.82 -8.65 4.28
CA GLY A 28 -2.57 -8.22 5.65
C GLY A 28 -1.18 -7.61 5.84
N THR A 29 -0.15 -8.17 5.18
CA THR A 29 1.21 -7.64 5.19
C THR A 29 1.27 -6.27 4.51
N ASP A 30 0.70 -6.13 3.31
CA ASP A 30 0.70 -4.86 2.58
C ASP A 30 -0.09 -3.78 3.34
N PHE A 31 -1.22 -4.14 3.97
CA PHE A 31 -1.95 -3.22 4.84
C PHE A 31 -1.11 -2.77 6.05
N ARG A 32 -0.37 -3.68 6.69
CA ARG A 32 0.54 -3.34 7.80
C ARG A 32 1.67 -2.42 7.34
N THR A 33 2.22 -2.66 6.16
CA THR A 33 3.23 -1.77 5.55
C THR A 33 2.67 -0.36 5.38
N MET A 34 1.46 -0.22 4.81
CA MET A 34 0.81 1.09 4.68
C MET A 34 0.57 1.77 6.05
N GLN A 35 0.13 1.01 7.08
CA GLN A 35 -0.05 1.55 8.44
C GLN A 35 1.24 2.03 9.09
N SER A 36 2.35 1.33 8.85
CA SER A 36 3.68 1.75 9.30
C SER A 36 4.09 3.04 8.61
N ASN A 37 3.92 3.12 7.29
CA ASN A 37 4.28 4.29 6.50
C ASN A 37 3.44 5.52 6.88
N TYR A 38 2.13 5.37 7.15
CA TYR A 38 1.34 6.48 7.70
C TYR A 38 1.91 7.00 9.01
N SER A 39 2.34 6.10 9.91
CA SER A 39 2.93 6.49 11.20
C SER A 39 4.26 7.20 11.00
N MET A 40 5.11 6.70 10.10
CA MET A 40 6.38 7.34 9.75
C MET A 40 6.18 8.76 9.20
N LEU A 41 5.25 8.94 8.25
CA LEU A 41 4.93 10.24 7.67
C LEU A 41 4.36 11.21 8.72
N ASP A 42 3.49 10.72 9.61
CA ASP A 42 2.97 11.50 10.75
C ASP A 42 4.10 11.98 11.66
N PHE A 43 5.03 11.09 12.05
CA PHE A 43 6.19 11.48 12.86
C PHE A 43 7.11 12.49 12.16
N ILE A 44 7.30 12.37 10.83
CA ILE A 44 8.06 13.35 10.06
C ILE A 44 7.34 14.71 10.09
N SER A 45 6.02 14.75 9.88
CA SER A 45 5.24 16.00 9.94
C SER A 45 5.29 16.68 11.31
N GLN A 46 5.37 15.90 12.39
CA GLN A 46 5.49 16.44 13.75
C GLN A 46 6.87 17.05 14.02
N LYS A 47 7.94 16.46 13.48
CA LYS A 47 9.32 16.96 13.62
C LYS A 47 9.63 18.11 12.65
N CYS A 48 9.04 18.08 11.46
CA CYS A 48 9.21 19.06 10.39
C CYS A 48 7.84 19.56 9.89
N PRO A 49 7.18 20.48 10.62
CA PRO A 49 5.82 20.92 10.31
C PRO A 49 5.67 21.60 8.94
N ASP A 50 6.72 22.28 8.47
CA ASP A 50 6.73 23.00 7.20
C ASP A 50 7.18 22.12 6.02
N TYR A 51 7.54 20.86 6.27
CA TYR A 51 7.97 19.93 5.23
C TYR A 51 6.78 19.45 4.40
N VAL A 52 6.88 19.58 3.08
CA VAL A 52 5.81 19.18 2.15
C VAL A 52 5.92 17.68 1.87
N LEU A 53 5.07 16.90 2.53
CA LEU A 53 4.98 15.46 2.29
C LEU A 53 4.37 15.15 0.91
N PRO A 54 4.84 14.09 0.23
CA PRO A 54 4.24 13.62 -1.01
C PRO A 54 2.82 13.10 -0.75
N GLU A 55 1.97 13.22 -1.77
CA GLU A 55 0.63 12.66 -1.71
C GLU A 55 0.69 11.13 -1.67
N VAL A 56 0.03 10.54 -0.67
CA VAL A 56 -0.21 9.10 -0.57
C VAL A 56 -1.70 8.86 -0.46
N ILE A 57 -2.14 7.64 -0.79
CA ILE A 57 -3.56 7.29 -0.65
C ILE A 57 -4.00 7.52 0.79
N GLY A 58 -5.17 8.12 0.98
CA GLY A 58 -5.64 8.45 2.32
C GLY A 58 -5.95 7.20 3.15
N LYS A 59 -5.52 7.21 4.42
CA LYS A 59 -5.83 6.15 5.39
C LYS A 59 -7.31 5.74 5.43
N PRO A 60 -8.29 6.67 5.43
CA PRO A 60 -9.70 6.31 5.42
C PRO A 60 -10.13 5.47 4.20
N THR A 61 -9.54 5.74 3.03
CA THR A 61 -9.80 4.99 1.80
C THR A 61 -9.30 3.56 1.92
N VAL A 62 -8.04 3.39 2.34
CA VAL A 62 -7.42 2.07 2.52
C VAL A 62 -8.15 1.24 3.59
N GLU A 63 -8.55 1.87 4.69
CA GLU A 63 -9.33 1.21 5.75
C GLU A 63 -10.71 0.75 5.26
N LYS A 64 -11.41 1.59 4.49
CA LYS A 64 -12.70 1.22 3.89
C LYS A 64 -12.56 0.06 2.90
N GLU A 65 -11.51 0.06 2.07
CA GLU A 65 -11.21 -1.07 1.18
C GLU A 65 -10.94 -2.35 1.98
N MET A 66 -10.17 -2.27 3.07
CA MET A 66 -9.88 -3.43 3.91
C MET A 66 -11.16 -3.96 4.56
N GLN A 67 -11.99 -3.08 5.13
CA GLN A 67 -13.30 -3.45 5.68
C GLN A 67 -14.19 -4.14 4.64
N THR A 68 -14.15 -3.69 3.39
CA THR A 68 -14.90 -4.30 2.29
C THR A 68 -14.33 -5.67 1.91
N LYS A 69 -13.00 -5.82 1.89
CA LYS A 69 -12.32 -7.06 1.51
C LYS A 69 -12.48 -8.17 2.56
N ILE A 70 -12.42 -7.87 3.86
CA ILE A 70 -12.44 -8.89 4.93
C ILE A 70 -13.66 -8.88 5.84
N GLY A 71 -14.56 -7.91 5.66
CA GLY A 71 -15.69 -7.68 6.54
C GLY A 71 -15.31 -6.93 7.82
N ILE A 72 -16.28 -6.18 8.36
CA ILE A 72 -16.05 -5.27 9.49
C ILE A 72 -15.55 -5.97 10.77
N GLN A 73 -16.07 -7.17 11.07
CA GLN A 73 -15.68 -7.92 12.28
C GLN A 73 -14.22 -8.37 12.21
N SER A 74 -13.80 -8.96 11.08
CA SER A 74 -12.42 -9.37 10.85
C SER A 74 -11.49 -8.17 10.85
N TYR A 75 -11.91 -7.04 10.27
CA TYR A 75 -11.17 -5.79 10.30
C TYR A 75 -10.93 -5.28 11.73
N ILE A 76 -11.95 -5.27 12.58
CA ILE A 76 -11.82 -4.86 13.98
C ILE A 76 -10.79 -5.74 14.71
N GLN A 77 -10.89 -7.06 14.58
CA GLN A 77 -9.93 -7.99 15.20
C GLN A 77 -8.50 -7.76 14.69
N PHE A 78 -8.36 -7.52 13.38
CA PHE A 78 -7.08 -7.22 12.77
C PHE A 78 -6.47 -5.91 13.29
N MET A 79 -7.27 -4.85 13.41
CA MET A 79 -6.82 -3.56 13.96
C MET A 79 -6.47 -3.65 15.45
N ILE A 80 -7.20 -4.44 16.25
CA ILE A 80 -6.82 -4.73 17.64
C ILE A 80 -5.43 -5.38 17.68
N ALA A 81 -5.16 -6.35 16.81
CA ALA A 81 -3.86 -7.01 16.74
C ALA A 81 -2.73 -6.05 16.29
N ILE A 82 -3.01 -5.15 15.33
CA ILE A 82 -2.07 -4.10 14.91
C ILE A 82 -1.77 -3.15 16.08
N ASN A 83 -2.79 -2.67 16.78
CA ASN A 83 -2.63 -1.72 17.87
C ASN A 83 -1.88 -2.30 19.08
N LYS A 84 -1.94 -3.62 19.27
CA LYS A 84 -1.16 -4.35 20.29
C LYS A 84 0.26 -4.69 19.86
N SER A 85 0.60 -4.49 18.58
CA SER A 85 1.92 -4.77 18.05
C SER A 85 2.87 -3.58 18.18
N ASP A 86 4.17 -3.83 18.06
CA ASP A 86 5.20 -2.79 18.10
C ASP A 86 5.28 -1.94 16.82
N LEU A 87 4.32 -2.05 15.90
CA LEU A 87 4.37 -1.39 14.58
C LEU A 87 4.58 0.13 14.68
N LYS A 88 3.79 0.81 15.52
CA LYS A 88 3.92 2.27 15.71
C LYS A 88 5.25 2.64 16.37
N LYS A 89 5.69 1.84 17.35
CA LYS A 89 6.97 2.03 18.03
C LYS A 89 8.15 1.87 17.07
N ASN A 90 8.16 0.81 16.27
CA ASN A 90 9.20 0.56 15.28
C ASN A 90 9.23 1.67 14.20
N ALA A 91 8.06 2.18 13.80
CA ALA A 91 7.97 3.34 12.90
C ALA A 91 8.61 4.58 13.53
N GLN A 92 8.35 4.85 14.82
CA GLN A 92 8.97 5.94 15.56
C GLN A 92 10.48 5.78 15.66
N ASP A 93 10.96 4.60 16.08
CA ASP A 93 12.39 4.30 16.23
C ASP A 93 13.14 4.46 14.89
N THR A 94 12.50 4.09 13.77
CA THR A 94 13.05 4.28 12.42
C THR A 94 13.22 5.76 12.09
N ILE A 95 12.20 6.58 12.38
CA ILE A 95 12.25 8.02 12.13
C ILE A 95 13.24 8.70 13.07
N ASP A 96 13.27 8.36 14.35
CA ASP A 96 14.26 8.89 15.29
C ASP A 96 15.69 8.55 14.83
N THR A 97 15.92 7.33 14.33
CA THR A 97 17.21 6.95 13.73
C THR A 97 17.54 7.78 12.50
N LEU A 98 16.57 8.05 11.62
CA LEU A 98 16.78 8.95 10.48
C LEU A 98 17.20 10.34 10.96
N PHE A 99 16.48 10.93 11.91
CA PHE A 99 16.74 12.28 12.43
C PHE A 99 18.07 12.40 13.19
N ASN A 100 18.59 11.30 13.75
CA ASN A 100 19.92 11.26 14.35
C ASN A 100 21.06 11.27 13.30
N ASN A 101 20.76 11.05 12.02
CA ASN A 101 21.74 10.90 10.93
C ASN A 101 21.64 11.97 9.83
N ILE A 102 20.79 12.98 10.02
CA ILE A 102 20.56 14.08 9.08
C ILE A 102 20.72 15.44 9.77
N GLU A 103 21.02 16.48 8.99
CA GLU A 103 21.25 17.85 9.47
C GLU A 103 19.95 18.68 9.46
N GLY A 104 18.87 18.12 9.99
CA GLY A 104 17.57 18.80 10.10
C GLY A 104 16.63 18.59 8.91
N CYS A 105 15.60 19.44 8.81
CA CYS A 105 14.49 19.27 7.87
C CYS A 105 14.80 19.64 6.41
N GLU A 106 15.93 20.30 6.16
CA GLU A 106 16.39 20.68 4.81
C GLU A 106 17.42 19.68 4.24
N ASP A 107 17.76 18.63 4.98
CA ASP A 107 18.74 17.64 4.54
C ASP A 107 18.18 16.81 3.37
N PRO A 108 18.89 16.71 2.22
CA PRO A 108 18.47 15.90 1.07
C PRO A 108 18.20 14.43 1.38
N LYS A 109 18.76 13.88 2.47
CA LYS A 109 18.48 12.52 2.93
C LYS A 109 17.06 12.38 3.47
N LEU A 110 16.46 13.46 4.01
CA LEU A 110 15.06 13.45 4.40
C LEU A 110 14.17 13.26 3.16
N ASP A 111 14.45 14.01 2.09
CA ASP A 111 13.74 13.86 0.82
C ASP A 111 13.82 12.43 0.29
N GLN A 112 15.02 11.87 0.22
CA GLN A 112 15.22 10.49 -0.22
C GLN A 112 14.47 9.47 0.64
N ALA A 113 14.44 9.69 1.96
CA ALA A 113 13.73 8.81 2.88
C ALA A 113 12.21 8.91 2.68
N VAL A 114 11.68 10.13 2.56
CA VAL A 114 10.26 10.39 2.32
C VAL A 114 9.81 9.81 0.97
N GLU A 115 10.57 10.03 -0.10
CA GLU A 115 10.32 9.45 -1.42
C GLU A 115 10.30 7.91 -1.37
N ARG A 116 11.24 7.30 -0.64
CA ARG A 116 11.26 5.84 -0.45
C ARG A 116 10.01 5.37 0.32
N ILE A 117 9.61 6.07 1.38
CA ILE A 117 8.40 5.73 2.15
C ILE A 117 7.16 5.80 1.24
N ALA A 118 7.04 6.85 0.43
CA ALA A 118 5.94 7.02 -0.51
C ALA A 118 5.94 5.95 -1.61
N SER A 119 7.10 5.61 -2.17
CA SER A 119 7.24 4.56 -3.18
C SER A 119 6.84 3.18 -2.63
N VAL A 120 7.34 2.82 -1.44
CA VAL A 120 6.96 1.57 -0.76
C VAL A 120 5.47 1.55 -0.43
N HIS A 121 4.91 2.70 -0.03
CA HIS A 121 3.48 2.83 0.22
C HIS A 121 2.66 2.56 -1.04
N ALA A 122 3.01 3.20 -2.17
CA ALA A 122 2.32 3.02 -3.45
C ALA A 122 2.37 1.56 -3.90
N GLN A 123 3.54 0.92 -3.85
CA GLN A 123 3.69 -0.49 -4.23
C GLN A 123 2.89 -1.43 -3.31
N ALA A 124 2.83 -1.15 -2.00
CA ALA A 124 2.01 -1.91 -1.07
C ALA A 124 0.52 -1.71 -1.36
N TYR A 125 0.10 -0.49 -1.68
CA TYR A 125 -1.28 -0.19 -2.07
C TYR A 125 -1.67 -0.91 -3.36
N GLU A 126 -0.83 -0.90 -4.39
CA GLU A 126 -1.09 -1.60 -5.65
C GLU A 126 -1.35 -3.10 -5.44
N ARG A 127 -0.48 -3.77 -4.66
CA ARG A 127 -0.65 -5.19 -4.32
C ARG A 127 -1.92 -5.41 -3.49
N PHE A 128 -2.13 -4.62 -2.45
CA PHE A 128 -3.31 -4.68 -1.61
C PHE A 128 -4.61 -4.48 -2.41
N HIS A 129 -4.62 -3.52 -3.33
CA HIS A 129 -5.77 -3.17 -4.14
C HIS A 129 -6.10 -4.28 -5.14
N ALA A 130 -5.08 -4.87 -5.77
CA ALA A 130 -5.23 -6.00 -6.70
C ALA A 130 -5.78 -7.27 -6.03
N GLU A 131 -5.61 -7.43 -4.71
CA GLU A 131 -6.07 -8.63 -4.02
C GLU A 131 -7.59 -8.81 -4.00
N GLN A 132 -8.04 -10.05 -4.16
CA GLN A 132 -9.47 -10.35 -4.16
C GLN A 132 -10.08 -10.22 -2.76
N ALA A 133 -11.33 -9.78 -2.70
CA ALA A 133 -12.08 -9.75 -1.45
C ALA A 133 -12.31 -11.17 -0.92
N LEU A 134 -12.11 -11.36 0.39
CA LEU A 134 -12.31 -12.62 1.10
C LEU A 134 -13.76 -12.82 1.54
N VAL A 135 -14.54 -11.75 1.58
CA VAL A 135 -15.98 -11.78 1.86
C VAL A 135 -16.73 -11.51 0.57
N LYS A 136 -17.77 -12.30 0.30
CA LYS A 136 -18.67 -12.02 -0.82
C LYS A 136 -19.31 -10.64 -0.62
N PRO A 137 -19.36 -9.77 -1.65
CA PRO A 137 -20.07 -8.50 -1.54
C PRO A 137 -21.49 -8.74 -1.04
N ASN A 138 -21.95 -7.95 -0.08
CA ASN A 138 -23.35 -7.98 0.33
C ASN A 138 -24.21 -7.76 -0.92
N ALA A 139 -25.20 -8.63 -1.16
CA ALA A 139 -26.11 -8.47 -2.28
C ALA A 139 -26.77 -7.09 -2.17
N VAL A 140 -26.54 -6.22 -3.15
CA VAL A 140 -27.26 -4.95 -3.24
C VAL A 140 -28.74 -5.31 -3.36
N PRO A 141 -29.63 -4.83 -2.47
CA PRO A 141 -31.04 -5.12 -2.58
C PRO A 141 -31.55 -4.58 -3.92
N VAL A 142 -31.94 -5.49 -4.81
CA VAL A 142 -32.59 -5.13 -6.08
C VAL A 142 -33.92 -4.47 -5.70
N PRO A 143 -34.21 -3.23 -6.13
CA PRO A 143 -35.50 -2.62 -5.89
C PRO A 143 -36.57 -3.52 -6.50
N MET A 144 -37.50 -4.04 -5.67
CA MET A 144 -38.68 -4.71 -6.20
C MET A 144 -39.43 -3.69 -7.07
N ARG A 145 -39.44 -3.91 -8.38
CA ARG A 145 -40.29 -3.12 -9.29
C ARG A 145 -41.73 -3.27 -8.80
N ARG A 146 -42.39 -2.13 -8.58
CA ARG A 146 -43.82 -2.06 -8.25
C ARG A 146 -44.66 -2.63 -9.37
#